data_AF-A0A1W9UYI1-F1
#
_entry.id   AF-A0A1W9UYI1-F1
#
_cell.length_a   1.000
_cell.length_b   1.000
_cell.length_c   1.000
_cell.angle_alpha   90.00
_cell.angle_beta   90.00
_cell.angle_gamma   90.00
#
_symmetry.space_group_name_H-M   'P 1'
#
loop_
_entity.id
_entity.type
_entity.pdbx_description
1 polymer ?
#
loop_
_entity_poly.entity_id
_entity_poly.type
_entity_poly.pdbx_seq_one_letter_code
_entity_poly.pdbx_strand_id
1 'polypeptide(L)'
;MDFLKSLDTIVNAAVDEKVDLVIFAGDAYKDRNPAPTFQREWGKRIMRLSKAGIPTLLLVGNHDLSPALGRAHALAEFHTLSVPHVQIIDQPRFISPPGIENLPLQILAIPWLSRSRMMAYLNLQTNDIGEIHQAMESRLGNIISKWLDEADPDLPIILTAHASVHGATYGGERTVMLGKDLVLPGSLVRDPRLDYVALGHIHKHQNLNPEGVMPPIIYPGSIERVDFGEAQDDKFYVIAEIEQGNTKVNWHKLDQIRPFVDKNTKREEIKEFLKETYPKFKGSKTSIEKALKN
;
A
#
# COMPACT_ATOMS: atom_id res chain seq x y z
N MET A 1 13.82 2.84 12.77
CA MET A 1 15.01 2.57 11.95
C MET A 1 14.76 1.47 10.92
N ASP A 2 13.91 0.48 11.18
CA ASP A 2 13.81 -0.68 10.27
C ASP A 2 12.99 -0.40 8.99
N PHE A 3 11.81 0.21 9.09
CA PHE A 3 11.06 0.72 7.93
C PHE A 3 11.92 1.62 7.00
N LEU A 4 12.80 2.43 7.59
CA LEU A 4 13.68 3.31 6.81
C LEU A 4 14.72 2.53 6.02
N LYS A 5 15.26 1.43 6.57
CA LYS A 5 16.18 0.55 5.85
C LYS A 5 15.48 -0.19 4.73
N SER A 6 14.28 -0.73 4.97
CA SER A 6 13.48 -1.36 3.92
C SER A 6 13.19 -0.37 2.78
N LEU A 7 12.78 0.85 3.12
CA LEU A 7 12.52 1.89 2.13
C LEU A 7 13.80 2.34 1.41
N ASP A 8 14.95 2.39 2.09
CA ASP A 8 16.25 2.65 1.45
C ASP A 8 16.59 1.56 0.43
N THR A 9 16.38 0.29 0.78
CA THR A 9 16.57 -0.85 -0.15
C THR A 9 15.69 -0.70 -1.38
N ILE A 10 14.41 -0.38 -1.20
CA ILE A 10 13.45 -0.23 -2.31
C ILE A 10 13.83 0.95 -3.21
N VAL A 11 14.18 2.09 -2.62
CA VAL A 11 14.60 3.29 -3.39
C VAL A 11 15.93 3.05 -4.10
N ASN A 12 16.87 2.32 -3.49
CA ASN A 12 18.09 1.89 -4.17
C ASN A 12 17.76 1.04 -5.38
N ALA A 13 16.94 -0.01 -5.20
CA ALA A 13 16.55 -0.90 -6.28
C ALA A 13 15.88 -0.14 -7.44
N ALA A 14 14.93 0.76 -7.15
CA ALA A 14 14.28 1.58 -8.17
C ALA A 14 15.30 2.41 -9.00
N VAL A 15 16.31 2.98 -8.36
CA VAL A 15 17.35 3.78 -9.03
C VAL A 15 18.34 2.90 -9.79
N ASP A 16 18.79 1.81 -9.18
CA ASP A 16 19.80 0.91 -9.74
C ASP A 16 19.25 0.13 -10.95
N GLU A 17 17.99 -0.32 -10.86
CA GLU A 17 17.26 -1.00 -11.94
C GLU A 17 16.67 -0.02 -12.97
N LYS A 18 16.76 1.30 -12.72
CA LYS A 18 16.26 2.36 -13.61
C LYS A 18 14.80 2.19 -14.00
N VAL A 19 13.94 1.95 -13.00
CA VAL A 19 12.51 1.78 -13.24
C VAL A 19 11.90 3.05 -13.86
N ASP A 20 10.95 2.88 -14.77
CA ASP A 20 10.28 4.00 -15.44
C ASP A 20 9.28 4.72 -14.54
N LEU A 21 8.73 4.02 -13.54
CA LEU A 21 7.70 4.54 -12.64
C LEU A 21 7.75 3.83 -11.29
N VAL A 22 7.60 4.60 -10.20
CA VAL A 22 7.32 4.08 -8.86
C VAL A 22 5.88 4.35 -8.47
N ILE A 23 5.14 3.32 -8.05
CA ILE A 23 3.82 3.46 -7.45
C ILE A 23 3.90 3.12 -5.96
N PHE A 24 3.57 4.08 -5.11
CA PHE A 24 3.39 3.88 -3.68
C PHE A 24 1.89 3.90 -3.38
N ALA A 25 1.30 2.71 -3.19
CA ALA A 25 -0.14 2.53 -3.06
C ALA A 25 -0.68 2.83 -1.64
N GLY A 26 -0.23 3.92 -1.01
CA GLY A 26 -0.80 4.45 0.24
C GLY A 26 -0.19 3.95 1.56
N ASP A 27 -0.60 4.62 2.64
CA ASP A 27 -0.14 4.45 4.03
C ASP A 27 1.35 4.72 4.22
N ALA A 28 1.77 5.95 3.88
CA ALA A 28 3.14 6.41 4.09
C ALA A 28 3.49 6.53 5.58
N TYR A 29 2.48 6.78 6.42
CA TYR A 29 2.63 6.95 7.86
C TYR A 29 1.69 6.06 8.64
N LYS A 30 2.12 5.64 9.83
CA LYS A 30 1.26 4.92 10.78
C LYS A 30 0.07 5.75 11.25
N ASP A 31 0.31 7.03 11.48
CA ASP A 31 -0.65 7.95 12.07
C ASP A 31 -0.74 9.23 11.25
N ARG A 32 -1.90 9.86 11.30
CA ARG A 32 -2.28 11.05 10.52
C ARG A 32 -1.51 12.32 10.86
N ASN A 33 -0.72 12.28 11.93
CA ASN A 33 0.13 13.36 12.38
C ASN A 33 1.53 12.81 12.66
N PRO A 34 2.29 12.44 11.61
CA PRO A 34 3.59 11.84 11.77
C PRO A 34 4.56 12.80 12.46
N ALA A 35 5.44 12.27 13.31
CA ALA A 35 6.50 13.08 13.91
C ALA A 35 7.35 13.74 12.80
N PRO A 36 7.79 15.00 12.95
CA PRO A 36 8.58 15.70 11.92
C PRO A 36 9.83 14.96 11.47
N THR A 37 10.42 14.16 12.35
CA THR A 37 11.54 13.29 12.02
C THR A 37 11.19 12.24 10.96
N PHE A 38 9.99 11.66 11.01
CA PHE A 38 9.54 10.69 10.01
C PHE A 38 9.18 11.36 8.68
N GLN A 39 8.54 12.53 8.72
CA GLN A 39 8.28 13.33 7.52
C GLN A 39 9.59 13.66 6.79
N ARG A 40 10.61 14.11 7.53
CA ARG A 40 11.93 14.42 6.95
C ARG A 40 12.60 13.18 6.34
N GLU A 41 12.57 12.05 7.03
CA GLU A 41 13.19 10.82 6.53
C GLU A 41 12.46 10.24 5.32
N TRP A 42 11.13 10.28 5.30
CA TRP A 42 10.32 9.95 4.13
C TRP A 42 10.65 10.88 2.95
N GLY A 43 10.61 12.19 3.18
CA GLY A 43 10.90 13.20 2.16
C GLY A 43 12.29 13.07 1.53
N LYS A 44 13.32 12.68 2.30
CA LYS A 44 14.66 12.40 1.75
C LYS A 44 14.66 11.30 0.69
N ARG A 45 13.85 10.26 0.90
CA ARG A 45 13.78 9.07 0.03
C ARG A 45 12.99 9.36 -1.24
N ILE A 46 11.85 10.04 -1.10
CA ILE A 46 11.06 10.53 -2.25
C ILE A 46 11.86 11.53 -3.10
N MET A 47 12.58 12.47 -2.45
CA MET A 47 13.46 13.41 -3.15
C MET A 47 14.59 12.70 -3.91
N ARG A 48 15.00 11.51 -3.46
CA ARG A 48 16.05 10.74 -4.12
C ARG A 48 15.55 10.11 -5.43
N LEU A 49 14.31 9.63 -5.47
CA LEU A 49 13.64 9.19 -6.70
C LEU A 49 13.45 10.38 -7.67
N SER A 50 12.95 11.51 -7.16
CA SER A 50 12.80 12.75 -7.92
C SER A 50 14.12 13.20 -8.55
N LYS A 51 15.23 13.22 -7.79
CA LYS A 51 16.56 13.56 -8.31
C LYS A 51 17.12 12.58 -9.34
N ALA A 52 16.66 11.33 -9.31
CA ALA A 52 16.99 10.34 -10.32
C ALA A 52 16.13 10.50 -11.59
N GLY A 53 15.17 11.43 -11.60
CA GLY A 53 14.24 11.63 -12.71
C GLY A 53 13.19 10.53 -12.84
N ILE A 54 12.89 9.81 -11.75
CA ILE A 54 11.94 8.70 -11.75
C ILE A 54 10.55 9.24 -11.36
N PRO A 55 9.57 9.23 -12.27
CA PRO A 55 8.18 9.51 -11.96
C PRO A 55 7.70 8.66 -10.77
N THR A 56 7.08 9.30 -9.79
CA THR A 56 6.60 8.65 -8.57
C THR A 56 5.15 9.04 -8.30
N LEU A 57 4.27 8.05 -8.27
CA LEU A 57 2.86 8.20 -7.92
C LEU A 57 2.64 7.80 -6.46
N LEU A 58 2.21 8.75 -5.63
CA LEU A 58 1.94 8.55 -4.21
C LEU A 58 0.44 8.59 -3.96
N LEU A 59 -0.18 7.43 -3.72
CA LEU A 59 -1.58 7.37 -3.31
C LEU A 59 -1.67 7.75 -1.83
N VAL A 60 -2.74 8.45 -1.48
CA VAL A 60 -3.07 8.73 -0.09
C VAL A 60 -3.84 7.53 0.50
N GLY A 61 -3.32 6.93 1.57
CA GLY A 61 -3.95 5.82 2.29
C GLY A 61 -4.87 6.26 3.43
N ASN A 62 -5.45 5.29 4.15
CA ASN A 62 -6.38 5.58 5.25
C ASN A 62 -5.69 6.16 6.50
N HIS A 63 -4.40 5.87 6.68
CA HIS A 63 -3.59 6.43 7.76
C HIS A 63 -3.03 7.81 7.44
N ASP A 64 -3.01 8.21 6.17
CA ASP A 64 -2.51 9.52 5.72
C ASP A 64 -3.56 10.65 5.82
N LEU A 65 -4.85 10.30 5.89
CA LEU A 65 -5.98 11.24 5.86
C LEU A 65 -6.40 11.75 7.25
N SER A 66 -6.48 13.07 7.42
CA SER A 66 -7.13 13.68 8.59
C SER A 66 -8.66 13.45 8.58
N PRO A 67 -9.31 13.15 9.72
CA PRO A 67 -10.77 12.92 9.78
C PRO A 67 -11.59 14.21 9.65
N ALA A 68 -10.97 15.38 9.81
CA ALA A 68 -11.64 16.67 9.63
C ALA A 68 -11.68 17.03 8.13
N LEU A 69 -12.88 17.34 7.61
CA LEU A 69 -13.02 17.92 6.27
C LEU A 69 -12.17 19.20 6.18
N GLY A 70 -11.33 19.30 5.15
CA GLY A 70 -10.52 20.50 4.88
C GLY A 70 -9.13 20.55 5.53
N ARG A 71 -8.73 19.59 6.37
CA ARG A 71 -7.31 19.46 6.76
C ARG A 71 -6.51 18.75 5.68
N ALA A 72 -5.31 19.28 5.43
CA ALA A 72 -4.32 18.70 4.53
C ALA A 72 -3.95 17.26 4.99
N HIS A 73 -3.82 16.33 4.05
CA HIS A 73 -3.31 14.98 4.33
C HIS A 73 -1.81 15.02 4.63
N ALA A 74 -1.25 13.99 5.25
CA ALA A 74 0.16 13.98 5.68
C ALA A 74 1.16 14.16 4.52
N LEU A 75 0.74 13.84 3.29
CA LEU A 75 1.52 14.05 2.07
C LEU A 75 1.32 15.45 1.42
N ALA A 76 0.44 16.31 1.94
CA ALA A 76 0.09 17.57 1.29
C ALA A 76 1.25 18.57 1.17
N GLU A 77 2.30 18.40 1.99
CA GLU A 77 3.54 19.16 1.87
C GLU A 77 4.19 18.98 0.49
N PHE A 78 4.13 17.79 -0.12
CA PHE A 78 4.70 17.59 -1.47
C PHE A 78 3.88 18.27 -2.57
N HIS A 79 2.55 18.39 -2.42
CA HIS A 79 1.73 19.22 -3.32
C HIS A 79 2.14 20.68 -3.22
N THR A 80 2.30 21.17 -1.99
CA THR A 80 2.67 22.56 -1.71
C THR A 80 4.07 22.88 -2.24
N LEU A 81 5.01 21.94 -2.12
CA LEU A 81 6.39 22.09 -2.53
C LEU A 81 6.64 21.79 -4.02
N SER A 82 5.64 21.26 -4.74
CA SER A 82 5.73 20.92 -6.18
C SER A 82 7.02 20.14 -6.51
N VAL A 83 7.26 19.04 -5.79
CA VAL A 83 8.47 18.23 -6.01
C VAL A 83 8.46 17.66 -7.44
N PRO A 84 9.49 17.94 -8.26
CA PRO A 84 9.56 17.42 -9.63
C PRO A 84 9.40 15.91 -9.68
N HIS A 85 8.77 15.39 -10.74
CA HIS A 85 8.58 13.95 -10.95
C HIS A 85 7.72 13.25 -9.87
N VAL A 86 7.08 13.98 -8.94
CA VAL A 86 6.24 13.39 -7.88
C VAL A 86 4.81 13.86 -8.02
N GLN A 87 3.89 12.92 -8.13
CA GLN A 87 2.45 13.17 -8.15
C GLN A 87 1.78 12.52 -6.97
N ILE A 88 0.93 13.27 -6.28
CA ILE A 88 0.10 12.73 -5.22
C ILE A 88 -1.32 12.56 -5.75
N ILE A 89 -1.89 11.41 -5.41
CA ILE A 89 -3.26 11.04 -5.74
C ILE A 89 -4.04 10.98 -4.42
N ASP A 90 -4.82 12.02 -4.18
CA ASP A 90 -5.72 12.16 -3.03
C ASP A 90 -7.21 12.12 -3.42
N GLN A 91 -7.49 12.05 -4.72
CA GLN A 91 -8.80 11.82 -5.32
C GLN A 91 -8.70 10.86 -6.51
N PRO A 92 -9.78 10.14 -6.87
CA PRO A 92 -9.83 9.28 -8.04
C PRO A 92 -9.40 10.05 -9.31
N ARG A 93 -8.47 9.50 -10.08
CA ARG A 93 -7.95 10.12 -11.30
C ARG A 93 -7.65 9.09 -12.38
N PHE A 94 -7.98 9.43 -13.62
CA PHE A 94 -7.46 8.79 -14.81
C PHE A 94 -6.29 9.62 -15.36
N ILE A 95 -5.17 8.97 -15.62
CA ILE A 95 -3.94 9.61 -16.10
C ILE A 95 -3.53 8.89 -17.38
N SER A 96 -3.55 9.60 -18.51
CA SER A 96 -3.04 9.15 -19.80
C SER A 96 -1.84 10.00 -20.21
N PRO A 97 -1.03 9.61 -21.22
CA PRO A 97 0.05 10.44 -21.73
C PRO A 97 -0.46 11.82 -22.17
N PRO A 98 0.25 12.93 -21.87
CA PRO A 98 1.60 13.03 -21.31
C PRO A 98 1.65 13.05 -19.77
N GLY A 99 0.55 12.69 -19.09
CA GLY A 99 0.32 12.91 -17.65
C GLY A 99 1.30 12.26 -16.70
N ILE A 100 2.13 11.30 -17.15
CA ILE A 100 3.27 10.75 -16.40
C ILE A 100 4.50 10.84 -17.29
N GLU A 101 4.95 12.06 -17.57
CA GLU A 101 6.20 12.34 -18.30
C GLU A 101 6.32 11.65 -19.66
N ASN A 102 5.20 11.50 -20.35
CA ASN A 102 5.06 10.79 -21.64
C ASN A 102 5.37 9.29 -21.60
N LEU A 103 5.38 8.65 -20.43
CA LEU A 103 5.42 7.19 -20.37
C LEU A 103 4.24 6.61 -21.18
N PRO A 104 4.46 5.58 -22.02
CA PRO A 104 3.44 5.01 -22.88
C PRO A 104 2.54 4.05 -22.09
N LEU A 105 1.85 4.57 -21.08
CA LEU A 105 0.94 3.82 -20.22
C LEU A 105 -0.18 4.72 -19.71
N GLN A 106 -1.23 4.09 -19.18
CA GLN A 106 -2.38 4.77 -18.60
C GLN A 106 -2.63 4.24 -17.19
N ILE A 107 -3.04 5.13 -16.28
CA ILE A 107 -3.28 4.77 -14.88
C ILE A 107 -4.68 5.19 -14.44
N LEU A 108 -5.41 4.22 -13.90
CA LEU A 108 -6.62 4.43 -13.12
C LEU A 108 -6.20 4.42 -11.65
N ALA A 109 -6.20 5.57 -11.00
CA ALA A 109 -5.68 5.72 -9.64
C ALA A 109 -6.82 5.99 -8.66
N ILE A 110 -6.99 5.12 -7.66
CA ILE A 110 -8.03 5.20 -6.63
C ILE A 110 -7.36 5.27 -5.23
N PRO A 111 -7.21 6.45 -4.64
CA PRO A 111 -6.71 6.55 -3.27
C PRO A 111 -7.77 6.09 -2.27
N TRP A 112 -7.45 6.10 -0.98
CA TRP A 112 -8.43 5.74 0.03
C TRP A 112 -9.64 6.68 0.01
N LEU A 113 -10.83 6.08 -0.09
CA LEU A 113 -12.10 6.79 -0.02
C LEU A 113 -12.76 6.57 1.33
N SER A 114 -12.80 7.62 2.17
CA SER A 114 -13.50 7.52 3.45
C SER A 114 -15.01 7.53 3.27
N ARG A 115 -15.72 6.68 4.02
CA ARG A 115 -17.20 6.68 4.07
C ARG A 115 -17.76 8.07 4.35
N SER A 116 -17.19 8.78 5.32
CA SER A 116 -17.64 10.13 5.70
C SER A 116 -17.55 11.14 4.55
N ARG A 117 -16.47 11.12 3.77
CA ARG A 117 -16.30 12.02 2.61
C ARG A 117 -17.27 11.64 1.49
N MET A 118 -17.46 10.34 1.26
CA MET A 118 -18.39 9.85 0.25
C MET A 118 -19.85 10.18 0.60
N MET A 119 -20.26 10.01 1.86
CA MET A 119 -21.60 10.40 2.32
C MET A 119 -21.85 11.89 2.12
N ALA A 120 -20.89 12.74 2.49
CA ALA A 120 -20.97 14.18 2.28
C ALA A 120 -21.04 14.54 0.79
N TYR A 121 -20.21 13.91 -0.05
CA TYR A 121 -20.20 14.16 -1.49
C TYR A 121 -21.49 13.70 -2.20
N LEU A 122 -22.03 12.55 -1.81
CA LEU A 122 -23.23 11.97 -2.40
C LEU A 122 -24.53 12.51 -1.77
N ASN A 123 -24.45 13.39 -0.76
CA ASN A 123 -25.58 13.86 0.03
C ASN A 123 -26.45 12.73 0.59
N LEU A 124 -25.83 11.60 0.94
CA LEU A 124 -26.55 10.44 1.47
C LEU A 124 -27.00 10.70 2.90
N GLN A 125 -28.32 10.67 3.11
CA GLN A 125 -28.96 10.82 4.42
C GLN A 125 -29.39 9.44 4.95
N THR A 126 -28.47 8.49 4.94
CA THR A 126 -28.71 7.12 5.45
C THR A 126 -27.62 6.75 6.44
N ASN A 127 -28.00 5.98 7.46
CA ASN A 127 -27.06 5.34 8.39
C ASN A 127 -26.86 3.86 8.05
N ASP A 128 -27.53 3.35 7.00
CA ASP A 128 -27.37 1.97 6.56
C ASP A 128 -26.01 1.81 5.85
N ILE A 129 -25.15 1.01 6.47
CA ILE A 129 -23.81 0.71 5.97
C ILE A 129 -23.87 0.01 4.60
N GLY A 130 -24.84 -0.88 4.39
CA GLY A 130 -25.03 -1.59 3.14
C GLY A 130 -25.40 -0.65 1.99
N GLU A 131 -26.32 0.29 2.21
CA GLU A 131 -26.69 1.31 1.22
C GLU A 131 -25.50 2.21 0.86
N ILE A 132 -24.73 2.64 1.86
CA ILE A 132 -23.52 3.45 1.64
C ILE A 132 -22.50 2.68 0.81
N HIS A 133 -22.27 1.41 1.15
CA HIS A 133 -21.32 0.55 0.42
C HIS A 133 -21.78 0.35 -1.02
N GLN A 134 -23.06 0.04 -1.25
CA GLN A 134 -23.61 -0.13 -2.59
C GLN A 134 -23.51 1.15 -3.45
N ALA A 135 -23.78 2.32 -2.84
CA ALA A 135 -23.64 3.61 -3.52
C ALA A 135 -22.16 3.90 -3.88
N MET A 136 -21.23 3.61 -2.97
CA MET A 136 -19.79 3.75 -3.21
C MET A 136 -19.30 2.80 -4.32
N GLU A 137 -19.69 1.53 -4.26
CA GLU A 137 -19.37 0.52 -5.27
C GLU A 137 -19.92 0.92 -6.64
N SER A 138 -21.19 1.33 -6.71
CA SER A 138 -21.82 1.75 -7.97
C SER A 138 -21.11 2.97 -8.56
N ARG A 139 -20.76 3.95 -7.72
CA ARG A 139 -20.04 5.15 -8.17
C ARG A 139 -18.65 4.81 -8.71
N LEU A 140 -17.90 3.96 -8.00
CA LEU A 140 -16.57 3.54 -8.43
C LEU A 140 -16.62 2.68 -9.70
N GLY A 141 -17.57 1.75 -9.78
CA GLY A 141 -17.78 0.95 -10.99
C GLY A 141 -18.06 1.82 -12.21
N ASN A 142 -18.92 2.83 -12.07
CA ASN A 142 -19.22 3.76 -13.16
C ASN A 142 -18.00 4.60 -13.57
N ILE A 143 -17.19 5.05 -12.61
CA ILE A 143 -15.97 5.83 -12.89
C ILE A 143 -14.93 4.95 -13.61
N ILE A 144 -14.67 3.75 -13.08
CA ILE A 144 -13.69 2.82 -13.66
C ILE A 144 -14.14 2.37 -15.05
N SER A 145 -15.41 2.00 -15.23
CA SER A 145 -15.94 1.63 -16.54
C SER A 145 -15.76 2.77 -17.55
N LYS A 146 -16.12 3.99 -17.16
CA LYS A 146 -15.95 5.16 -18.02
C LYS A 146 -14.48 5.36 -18.42
N TRP A 147 -13.55 5.26 -17.47
CA TRP A 147 -12.13 5.41 -17.77
C TRP A 147 -11.59 4.30 -18.66
N LEU A 148 -12.04 3.07 -18.47
CA LEU A 148 -11.66 1.96 -19.36
C LEU A 148 -12.24 2.11 -20.77
N ASP A 149 -13.38 2.79 -20.92
CA ASP A 149 -13.99 3.09 -22.22
C ASP A 149 -13.29 4.29 -22.91
N GLU A 150 -12.73 5.22 -22.13
CA GLU A 150 -11.94 6.38 -22.61
C GLU A 150 -10.46 6.06 -22.85
N ALA A 151 -9.98 4.94 -22.32
CA ALA A 151 -8.59 4.51 -22.42
C ALA A 151 -8.18 4.20 -23.86
N ASP A 152 -6.99 4.62 -24.25
CA ASP A 152 -6.35 4.21 -25.49
C ASP A 152 -6.11 2.69 -25.45
N PRO A 153 -6.71 1.91 -26.37
CA PRO A 153 -6.57 0.46 -26.38
C PRO A 153 -5.18 0.00 -26.82
N ASP A 154 -4.30 0.87 -27.32
CA ASP A 154 -2.93 0.50 -27.74
C ASP A 154 -1.88 0.75 -26.64
N LEU A 155 -2.31 1.22 -25.46
CA LEU A 155 -1.44 1.48 -24.32
C LEU A 155 -1.79 0.60 -23.12
N PRO A 156 -0.79 0.11 -22.37
CA PRO A 156 -1.03 -0.68 -21.17
C PRO A 156 -1.76 0.14 -20.10
N ILE A 157 -2.66 -0.52 -19.38
CA ILE A 157 -3.51 0.07 -18.36
C ILE A 157 -3.18 -0.51 -16.98
N ILE A 158 -2.76 0.37 -16.06
CA ILE A 158 -2.53 0.05 -14.66
C ILE A 158 -3.72 0.54 -13.84
N LEU A 159 -4.34 -0.33 -13.06
CA LEU A 159 -5.21 0.08 -11.96
C LEU A 159 -4.38 0.10 -10.67
N THR A 160 -4.35 1.24 -9.98
CA THR A 160 -3.76 1.29 -8.63
C THR A 160 -4.77 1.77 -7.62
N ALA A 161 -4.82 1.10 -6.47
CA ALA A 161 -5.75 1.46 -5.41
C ALA A 161 -5.20 1.22 -4.01
N HIS A 162 -5.62 2.06 -3.06
CA HIS A 162 -5.48 1.77 -1.65
C HIS A 162 -6.84 1.36 -1.09
N ALA A 163 -7.12 0.06 -1.09
CA ALA A 163 -8.42 -0.50 -0.71
C ALA A 163 -8.31 -1.99 -0.41
N SER A 164 -9.35 -2.55 0.23
CA SER A 164 -9.54 -4.00 0.29
C SER A 164 -10.20 -4.51 -0.99
N VAL A 165 -9.95 -5.77 -1.39
CA VAL A 165 -10.58 -6.43 -2.54
C VAL A 165 -11.20 -7.75 -2.11
N HIS A 166 -12.37 -8.09 -2.66
CA HIS A 166 -13.01 -9.40 -2.44
C HIS A 166 -12.07 -10.57 -2.78
N GLY A 167 -11.90 -11.49 -1.83
CA GLY A 167 -11.01 -12.64 -1.95
C GLY A 167 -9.59 -12.40 -1.44
N ALA A 168 -9.25 -11.18 -0.98
CA ALA A 168 -7.97 -10.93 -0.33
C ALA A 168 -7.86 -11.66 1.02
N THR A 169 -6.67 -12.17 1.29
CA THR A 169 -6.32 -12.80 2.56
C THR A 169 -5.68 -11.76 3.48
N TYR A 170 -6.31 -11.55 4.63
CA TYR A 170 -5.76 -10.73 5.71
C TYR A 170 -4.82 -11.60 6.57
N GLY A 171 -3.81 -10.99 7.20
CA GLY A 171 -2.95 -11.68 8.17
C GLY A 171 -3.72 -12.11 9.43
N GLY A 172 -3.01 -12.27 10.57
CA GLY A 172 -3.65 -12.56 11.87
C GLY A 172 -4.77 -11.58 12.28
N GLU A 173 -4.85 -10.42 11.62
CA GLU A 173 -5.84 -9.35 11.79
C GLU A 173 -7.23 -9.62 11.18
N ARG A 174 -7.65 -10.89 10.99
CA ARG A 174 -8.99 -11.23 10.48
C ARG A 174 -10.14 -10.50 11.21
N THR A 175 -9.94 -10.10 12.46
CA THR A 175 -11.00 -9.62 13.36
C THR A 175 -11.33 -8.12 13.25
N VAL A 176 -10.45 -7.28 12.70
CA VAL A 176 -10.60 -5.81 12.78
C VAL A 176 -11.33 -5.21 11.56
N MET A 177 -11.32 -5.88 10.40
CA MET A 177 -11.83 -5.32 9.13
C MET A 177 -13.30 -5.63 8.81
N LEU A 178 -13.98 -6.46 9.60
CA LEU A 178 -15.41 -6.74 9.37
C LEU A 178 -16.27 -5.51 9.65
N GLY A 179 -16.62 -4.77 8.59
CA GLY A 179 -17.72 -3.80 8.56
C GLY A 179 -17.36 -2.31 8.55
N LYS A 180 -16.09 -1.94 8.38
CA LYS A 180 -15.68 -0.52 8.39
C LYS A 180 -15.17 0.04 7.07
N ASP A 181 -14.60 -0.80 6.22
CA ASP A 181 -13.83 -0.33 5.08
C ASP A 181 -14.51 -0.70 3.76
N LEU A 182 -14.22 0.09 2.73
CA LEU A 182 -14.69 -0.17 1.39
C LEU A 182 -13.96 -1.41 0.85
N VAL A 183 -14.73 -2.37 0.34
CA VAL A 183 -14.19 -3.56 -0.34
C VAL A 183 -14.55 -3.47 -1.81
N LEU A 184 -13.53 -3.39 -2.67
CA LEU A 184 -13.75 -3.36 -4.11
C LEU A 184 -14.27 -4.73 -4.60
N PRO A 185 -15.31 -4.75 -5.46
CA PRO A 185 -15.74 -5.96 -6.15
C PRO A 185 -14.59 -6.57 -6.96
N GLY A 186 -14.47 -7.90 -6.88
CA GLY A 186 -13.43 -8.62 -7.62
C GLY A 186 -13.51 -8.45 -9.14
N SER A 187 -14.68 -8.11 -9.68
CA SER A 187 -14.90 -7.83 -11.10
C SER A 187 -14.22 -6.55 -11.58
N LEU A 188 -14.12 -5.51 -10.73
CA LEU A 188 -13.50 -4.24 -11.12
C LEU A 188 -11.99 -4.35 -11.31
N VAL A 189 -11.35 -5.21 -10.51
CA VAL A 189 -9.89 -5.45 -10.58
C VAL A 189 -9.51 -6.60 -11.50
N ARG A 190 -10.49 -7.35 -12.03
CA ARG A 190 -10.29 -8.47 -12.97
C ARG A 190 -10.77 -8.13 -14.38
N ASP A 191 -11.01 -6.86 -14.68
CA ASP A 191 -11.37 -6.45 -16.04
C ASP A 191 -10.22 -6.84 -16.99
N PRO A 192 -10.49 -7.57 -18.08
CA PRO A 192 -9.45 -8.07 -18.99
C PRO A 192 -8.72 -6.97 -19.77
N ARG A 193 -9.21 -5.72 -19.73
CA ARG A 193 -8.52 -4.57 -20.32
C ARG A 193 -7.37 -4.05 -19.45
N LEU A 194 -7.29 -4.48 -18.19
CA LEU A 194 -6.19 -4.12 -17.30
C LEU A 194 -4.98 -5.02 -17.56
N ASP A 195 -3.80 -4.44 -17.48
CA ASP A 195 -2.54 -5.16 -17.64
C ASP A 195 -1.85 -5.42 -16.30
N TYR A 196 -2.11 -4.57 -15.31
CA TYR A 196 -1.57 -4.71 -13.97
C TYR A 196 -2.45 -4.03 -12.93
N VAL A 197 -2.61 -4.66 -11.76
CA VAL A 197 -3.30 -4.04 -10.62
C VAL A 197 -2.37 -3.94 -9.41
N ALA A 198 -1.97 -2.72 -9.07
CA ALA A 198 -1.09 -2.40 -7.94
C ALA A 198 -1.88 -1.91 -6.73
N LEU A 199 -2.01 -2.75 -5.71
CA LEU A 199 -2.84 -2.49 -4.54
C LEU A 199 -2.01 -2.22 -3.28
N GLY A 200 -2.53 -1.40 -2.38
CA GLY A 200 -2.07 -1.26 -1.00
C GLY A 200 -3.26 -1.37 -0.03
N HIS A 201 -3.00 -1.21 1.28
CA HIS A 201 -3.89 -1.45 2.43
C HIS A 201 -3.69 -2.82 3.11
N ILE A 202 -3.52 -3.90 2.34
CA ILE A 202 -3.28 -5.24 2.91
C ILE A 202 -1.79 -5.46 3.16
N HIS A 203 -1.42 -5.75 4.41
CA HIS A 203 -0.02 -5.97 4.81
C HIS A 203 0.56 -7.32 4.39
N LYS A 204 -0.30 -8.28 4.03
CA LYS A 204 0.10 -9.60 3.56
C LYS A 204 0.29 -9.60 2.06
N HIS A 205 1.49 -9.96 1.63
CA HIS A 205 1.84 -10.09 0.22
C HIS A 205 1.00 -11.19 -0.45
N GLN A 206 0.46 -10.92 -1.63
CA GLN A 206 -0.33 -11.89 -2.42
C GLN A 206 -0.60 -11.40 -3.84
N ASN A 207 -0.78 -12.36 -4.75
CA ASN A 207 -1.47 -12.14 -6.03
C ASN A 207 -2.89 -12.72 -5.93
N LEU A 208 -3.92 -11.92 -6.22
CA LEU A 208 -5.32 -12.39 -6.16
C LEU A 208 -5.77 -13.17 -7.40
N ASN A 209 -4.98 -13.13 -8.47
CA ASN A 209 -5.13 -14.04 -9.59
C ASN A 209 -4.03 -15.11 -9.53
N PRO A 210 -4.30 -16.34 -10.03
CA PRO A 210 -3.26 -17.34 -10.17
C PRO A 210 -2.10 -16.84 -11.03
N GLU A 211 -0.91 -17.40 -10.83
CA GLU A 211 0.26 -17.07 -11.63
C GLU A 211 -0.01 -17.36 -13.12
N GLY A 212 0.42 -16.44 -14.00
CA GLY A 212 0.17 -16.50 -15.44
C GLY A 212 -1.24 -16.08 -15.88
N VAL A 213 -2.14 -15.71 -14.95
CA VAL A 213 -3.47 -15.17 -15.29
C VAL A 213 -3.45 -13.65 -15.27
N MET A 214 -3.82 -13.04 -16.39
CA MET A 214 -3.94 -11.58 -16.53
C MET A 214 -5.28 -11.04 -16.01
N PRO A 215 -5.30 -9.81 -15.44
CA PRO A 215 -4.13 -9.08 -14.95
C PRO A 215 -3.57 -9.73 -13.67
N PRO A 216 -2.27 -9.59 -13.36
CA PRO A 216 -1.77 -9.80 -12.01
C PRO A 216 -2.39 -8.75 -11.07
N ILE A 217 -2.84 -9.21 -9.90
CA ILE A 217 -3.52 -8.35 -8.91
C ILE A 217 -2.76 -8.41 -7.60
N ILE A 218 -1.89 -7.44 -7.41
CA ILE A 218 -0.78 -7.52 -6.48
C ILE A 218 -1.01 -6.64 -5.26
N TYR A 219 -1.01 -7.26 -4.08
CA TYR A 219 -0.62 -6.58 -2.85
C TYR A 219 0.83 -6.95 -2.56
N PRO A 220 1.78 -5.99 -2.58
CA PRO A 220 3.15 -6.27 -2.17
C PRO A 220 3.26 -6.55 -0.66
N GLY A 221 2.26 -6.14 0.11
CA GLY A 221 2.27 -6.18 1.57
C GLY A 221 2.97 -4.97 2.18
N SER A 222 3.12 -4.98 3.50
CA SER A 222 3.92 -4.00 4.22
C SER A 222 5.43 -4.24 4.01
N ILE A 223 6.24 -3.19 4.10
CA ILE A 223 7.70 -3.30 3.93
C ILE A 223 8.45 -3.72 5.20
N GLU A 224 7.71 -3.89 6.30
CA GLU A 224 8.19 -4.33 7.62
C GLU A 224 6.98 -4.81 8.43
N ARG A 225 7.21 -5.64 9.46
CA ARG A 225 6.17 -6.14 10.35
C ARG A 225 5.60 -5.02 11.21
N VAL A 226 4.29 -4.80 11.11
CA VAL A 226 3.60 -3.76 11.90
C VAL A 226 3.22 -4.29 13.28
N ASP A 227 2.76 -5.54 13.36
CA ASP A 227 2.40 -6.22 14.60
C ASP A 227 2.76 -7.73 14.61
N PHE A 228 2.39 -8.43 15.68
CA PHE A 228 2.69 -9.85 15.87
C PHE A 228 1.83 -10.79 15.00
N GLY A 229 0.72 -10.32 14.44
CA GLY A 229 -0.05 -11.07 13.44
C GLY A 229 0.72 -11.30 12.14
N GLU A 230 1.78 -10.51 11.91
CA GLU A 230 2.69 -10.61 10.76
C GLU A 230 4.02 -11.29 11.13
N ALA A 231 4.15 -11.87 12.32
CA ALA A 231 5.43 -12.40 12.82
C ALA A 231 6.07 -13.46 11.90
N GLN A 232 5.22 -14.25 11.23
CA GLN A 232 5.65 -15.29 10.29
C GLN A 232 5.68 -14.83 8.83
N ASP A 233 5.28 -13.59 8.55
CA ASP A 233 5.21 -13.10 7.18
C ASP A 233 6.60 -12.68 6.70
N ASP A 234 6.94 -13.14 5.50
CA ASP A 234 7.99 -12.54 4.69
C ASP A 234 7.49 -11.23 4.08
N LYS A 235 8.40 -10.26 3.95
CA LYS A 235 8.10 -8.92 3.43
C LYS A 235 8.76 -8.72 2.07
N PHE A 236 8.07 -8.02 1.18
CA PHE A 236 8.47 -7.89 -0.21
C PHE A 236 8.25 -6.47 -0.74
N TYR A 237 8.92 -6.19 -1.84
CA TYR A 237 8.48 -5.21 -2.83
C TYR A 237 8.41 -5.91 -4.20
N VAL A 238 7.82 -5.25 -5.19
CA VAL A 238 7.61 -5.82 -6.51
C VAL A 238 8.21 -4.91 -7.58
N ILE A 239 8.93 -5.51 -8.52
CA ILE A 239 9.28 -4.89 -9.80
C ILE A 239 8.45 -5.63 -10.86
N ALA A 240 7.63 -4.87 -11.60
CA ALA A 240 6.79 -5.42 -12.66
C ALA A 240 7.25 -4.88 -14.01
N GLU A 241 7.45 -5.78 -14.98
CA GLU A 241 7.61 -5.44 -16.39
C GLU A 241 6.22 -5.49 -17.02
N ILE A 242 5.69 -4.34 -17.43
CA ILE A 242 4.30 -4.20 -17.89
C ILE A 242 4.31 -3.93 -19.38
N GLU A 243 3.77 -4.88 -20.14
CA GLU A 243 3.44 -4.72 -21.55
C GLU A 243 1.94 -5.02 -21.73
N GLN A 244 1.36 -4.51 -22.81
CA GLN A 244 -0.04 -4.78 -23.10
C GLN A 244 -0.29 -6.30 -23.27
N GLY A 245 -1.21 -6.84 -22.48
CA GLY A 245 -1.56 -8.26 -22.43
C GLY A 245 -0.48 -9.16 -21.83
N ASN A 246 0.65 -8.62 -21.37
CA ASN A 246 1.79 -9.39 -20.90
C ASN A 246 2.53 -8.66 -19.76
N THR A 247 2.22 -9.02 -18.52
CA THR A 247 2.91 -8.47 -17.34
C THR A 247 3.69 -9.56 -16.61
N LYS A 248 4.98 -9.30 -16.36
CA LYS A 248 5.81 -10.14 -15.48
C LYS A 248 5.96 -9.47 -14.12
N VAL A 249 5.78 -10.26 -13.06
CA VAL A 249 5.84 -9.78 -11.68
C VAL A 249 7.00 -10.45 -10.97
N ASN A 250 8.02 -9.67 -10.60
CA ASN A 250 9.16 -10.15 -9.82
C ASN A 250 9.02 -9.71 -8.36
N TRP A 251 8.95 -10.71 -7.47
CA TRP A 251 8.88 -10.48 -6.03
C TRP A 251 10.28 -10.40 -5.43
N HIS A 252 10.61 -9.26 -4.83
CA HIS A 252 11.90 -9.04 -4.19
C HIS A 252 11.73 -9.08 -2.67
N LYS A 253 12.25 -10.15 -2.06
CA LYS A 253 12.21 -10.33 -0.61
C LYS A 253 13.09 -9.30 0.09
N LEU A 254 12.59 -8.74 1.18
CA LEU A 254 13.35 -7.88 2.08
C LEU A 254 13.99 -8.74 3.16
N ASP A 255 15.32 -8.80 3.19
CA ASP A 255 16.05 -9.68 4.13
C ASP A 255 16.36 -9.01 5.48
N GLN A 256 16.35 -7.67 5.53
CA GLN A 256 16.72 -6.90 6.73
C GLN A 256 15.50 -6.54 7.60
N ILE A 257 14.58 -7.50 7.79
CA ILE A 257 13.33 -7.33 8.52
C ILE A 257 13.54 -7.65 10.00
N ARG A 258 12.98 -6.82 10.89
CA ARG A 258 13.07 -7.07 12.33
C ARG A 258 12.39 -8.40 12.68
N PRO A 259 13.08 -9.34 13.35
CA PRO A 259 12.46 -10.59 13.78
C PRO A 259 11.43 -10.32 14.89
N PHE A 260 10.23 -10.89 14.71
CA PHE A 260 9.21 -10.98 15.74
C PHE A 260 9.17 -12.45 16.18
N VAL A 261 9.10 -12.68 17.50
CA VAL A 261 8.96 -14.04 18.04
C VAL A 261 7.67 -14.07 18.84
N ASP A 262 6.71 -14.83 18.33
CA ASP A 262 5.47 -15.15 19.03
C ASP A 262 5.43 -16.66 19.29
N LYS A 263 5.27 -17.05 20.55
CA LYS A 263 5.22 -18.46 20.95
C LYS A 263 4.23 -18.64 22.10
N ASN A 264 3.24 -19.48 21.87
CA ASN A 264 2.37 -19.99 22.92
C ASN A 264 3.11 -21.11 23.67
N THR A 265 3.27 -20.97 24.98
CA THR A 265 4.00 -21.91 25.85
C THR A 265 3.37 -21.93 27.24
N LYS A 266 3.63 -22.98 28.03
CA LYS A 266 3.17 -23.04 29.42
C LYS A 266 3.99 -22.08 30.29
N ARG A 267 3.41 -21.63 31.41
CA ARG A 267 4.08 -20.66 32.30
C ARG A 267 5.44 -21.14 32.79
N GLU A 268 5.55 -22.44 33.06
CA GLU A 268 6.74 -23.10 33.59
C GLU A 268 7.87 -23.13 32.55
N GLU A 269 7.53 -23.13 31.26
CA GLU A 269 8.43 -23.22 30.11
C GLU A 269 8.93 -21.83 29.65
N ILE A 270 8.35 -20.73 30.14
CA ILE A 270 8.72 -19.35 29.74
C ILE A 270 10.20 -19.09 29.97
N LYS A 271 10.76 -19.54 31.11
CA LYS A 271 12.17 -19.31 31.43
C LYS A 271 13.11 -20.05 30.48
N GLU A 272 12.73 -21.24 30.04
CA GLU A 272 13.49 -22.02 29.06
C GLU A 272 13.38 -21.40 27.67
N PHE A 273 12.17 -21.05 27.25
CA PHE A 273 11.93 -20.34 25.98
C PHE A 273 12.72 -19.03 25.88
N LEU A 274 12.70 -18.20 26.94
CA LEU A 274 13.47 -16.96 26.96
C LEU A 274 14.97 -17.26 26.87
N LYS A 275 15.48 -18.29 27.55
CA LYS A 275 16.91 -18.69 27.47
C LYS A 275 17.31 -19.20 26.08
N GLU A 276 16.42 -19.89 25.37
CA GLU A 276 16.68 -20.37 24.00
C GLU A 276 16.61 -19.24 22.96
N THR A 277 15.71 -18.28 23.19
CA THR A 277 15.44 -17.20 22.24
C THR A 277 16.42 -16.05 22.42
N TYR A 278 16.74 -15.67 23.66
CA TYR A 278 17.57 -14.52 24.02
C TYR A 278 18.98 -14.47 23.39
N PRO A 279 19.73 -15.58 23.24
CA PRO A 279 21.05 -15.58 22.61
C PRO A 279 21.03 -15.10 21.14
N LYS A 280 19.88 -15.19 20.48
CA LYS A 280 19.66 -14.71 19.10
C LYS A 280 19.42 -13.19 19.03
N PHE A 281 19.22 -12.52 20.17
CA PHE A 281 18.94 -11.08 20.30
C PHE A 281 19.99 -10.39 21.17
N LYS A 282 21.28 -10.47 20.79
CA LYS A 282 22.34 -9.68 21.43
C LYS A 282 22.12 -8.18 21.17
N GLY A 283 21.33 -7.50 22.01
CA GLY A 283 21.13 -6.05 21.89
C GLY A 283 20.09 -5.38 22.82
N SER A 284 19.09 -6.10 23.36
CA SER A 284 18.01 -5.48 24.18
C SER A 284 18.02 -6.00 25.63
N LYS A 285 18.95 -5.50 26.44
CA LYS A 285 19.15 -5.97 27.82
C LYS A 285 18.00 -5.68 28.79
N THR A 286 17.14 -4.70 28.56
CA THR A 286 16.29 -4.13 29.63
C THR A 286 14.93 -4.80 29.85
N SER A 287 14.29 -5.36 28.83
CA SER A 287 12.90 -5.86 28.96
C SER A 287 12.83 -7.33 29.40
N ILE A 288 13.73 -8.17 28.89
CA ILE A 288 13.71 -9.63 29.14
C ILE A 288 14.26 -9.97 30.53
N GLU A 289 15.29 -9.25 31.00
CA GLU A 289 15.81 -9.41 32.37
C GLU A 289 14.77 -9.08 33.44
N LYS A 290 13.86 -8.14 33.14
CA LYS A 290 12.74 -7.77 34.03
C LYS A 290 11.65 -8.83 34.04
N ALA A 291 11.39 -9.47 32.90
CA ALA A 291 10.47 -10.60 32.79
C ALA A 291 11.01 -11.89 33.44
N LEU A 292 12.33 -12.08 33.47
CA LEU A 292 12.97 -13.23 34.12
C LEU A 292 13.05 -13.13 35.66
N LYS A 293 12.94 -11.92 36.21
CA LYS A 293 13.04 -11.64 37.65
C LYS A 293 11.71 -11.71 38.42
N ASN A 294 10.58 -11.69 37.72
CA ASN A 294 9.23 -11.82 38.27
C ASN A 294 8.61 -13.18 37.91
#